data_AF-A0AAU9JTQ4-F1
#
_entry.id   AF-A0AAU9JTQ4-F1
#
_cell.length_a   1.000
_cell.length_b   1.000
_cell.length_c   1.000
_cell.angle_alpha   90.00
_cell.angle_beta   90.00
_cell.angle_gamma   90.00
#
_symmetry.space_group_name_H-M   'P 1'
#
loop_
_entity.id
_entity.type
_entity.pdbx_description
1 polymer ?
#
loop_
_entity_poly.entity_id
_entity_poly.type
_entity_poly.pdbx_seq_one_letter_code
_entity_poly.pdbx_strand_id
1 'polypeptide(L)'
;MLACVFRTFSSKRSQLGLWHAKDVRSGFTYSFSHEKTKRTIKPNVFDKSLWSNILKRHLTISVSSTAWKKIKFAGGLDNYILKTDPKLVRSKFGETLKTYLQKKLEDPNWQVPYIKGSRQARKTKLDKDKFQSANMWYPIETRYVDHSEEFFDRYQPNPPPRPEIADDDREEVPDAGAQTFDIGPVRQKKKKGESELEKLIKTEMSENLKEQEEDTTVHEKSKTAKIRRVKSKGNKEVAVELSKNERKEKEYQEKRELKAKREKEREKELEKKEREQAKKARDQENKGDKQ
;
A
#
# COMPACT_ATOMS: atom_id res chain seq x y z
N MET A 1 -34.97 -19.13 -53.50
CA MET A 1 -34.92 -18.36 -52.23
C MET A 1 -33.46 -18.20 -51.83
N LEU A 2 -32.89 -17.00 -52.00
CA LEU A 2 -31.52 -16.70 -51.58
C LEU A 2 -31.47 -16.77 -50.05
N ALA A 3 -30.86 -17.83 -49.52
CA ALA A 3 -30.47 -17.86 -48.11
C ALA A 3 -29.53 -16.67 -47.89
N CYS A 4 -30.02 -15.62 -47.24
CA CYS A 4 -29.20 -14.57 -46.67
C CYS A 4 -28.14 -15.26 -45.79
N VAL A 5 -26.93 -15.42 -46.32
CA VAL A 5 -25.77 -15.88 -45.57
C VAL A 5 -25.54 -14.83 -44.49
N PHE A 6 -26.08 -15.07 -43.31
CA PHE A 6 -25.92 -14.23 -42.13
C PHE A 6 -24.42 -14.01 -41.95
N ARG A 7 -23.97 -12.77 -42.18
CA ARG A 7 -22.59 -12.32 -42.05
C ARG A 7 -21.93 -12.96 -40.82
N THR A 8 -21.01 -13.88 -41.07
CA THR A 8 -20.24 -14.65 -40.08
C THR A 8 -19.17 -13.79 -39.38
N PHE A 9 -19.24 -12.47 -39.46
CA PHE A 9 -18.27 -11.62 -38.79
C PHE A 9 -18.51 -11.65 -37.29
N SER A 10 -17.63 -12.35 -36.57
CA SER A 10 -17.52 -12.27 -35.13
C SER A 10 -16.18 -11.67 -34.76
N SER A 11 -16.18 -10.58 -33.99
CA SER A 11 -14.96 -9.97 -33.52
C SER A 11 -14.23 -10.90 -32.54
N LYS A 12 -12.89 -10.79 -32.48
CA LYS A 12 -12.09 -11.54 -31.50
C LYS A 12 -12.55 -11.25 -30.06
N ARG A 13 -13.05 -10.03 -29.81
CA ARG A 13 -13.54 -9.62 -28.49
C ARG A 13 -14.87 -10.29 -28.13
N SER A 14 -15.81 -10.42 -29.06
CA SER A 14 -17.07 -11.14 -28.82
C SER A 14 -16.85 -12.62 -28.53
N GLN A 15 -15.85 -13.22 -29.17
CA GLN A 15 -15.46 -14.62 -28.98
C GLN A 15 -14.76 -14.92 -27.64
N LEU A 16 -14.19 -13.91 -26.99
CA LEU A 16 -13.56 -14.02 -25.66
C LEU A 16 -14.54 -13.75 -24.51
N GLY A 17 -15.73 -13.23 -24.79
CA GLY A 17 -16.73 -12.84 -23.80
C GLY A 17 -18.11 -13.42 -24.10
N LEU A 18 -19.13 -12.93 -23.39
CA LEU A 18 -20.52 -13.35 -23.58
C LEU A 18 -21.36 -12.16 -24.04
N TRP A 19 -21.65 -12.09 -25.34
CA TRP A 19 -22.30 -10.91 -25.94
C TRP A 19 -23.73 -11.15 -26.41
N HIS A 20 -24.21 -12.40 -26.40
CA HIS A 20 -25.56 -12.80 -26.81
C HIS A 20 -25.90 -12.35 -28.24
N ALA A 21 -25.13 -12.86 -29.20
CA ALA A 21 -25.19 -12.57 -30.65
C ALA A 21 -25.03 -11.09 -31.05
N LYS A 22 -24.72 -10.19 -30.11
CA LYS A 22 -24.28 -8.83 -30.42
C LYS A 22 -22.83 -8.81 -30.83
N ASP A 23 -22.52 -7.92 -31.76
CA ASP A 23 -21.15 -7.62 -32.16
C ASP A 23 -21.07 -6.18 -32.70
N VAL A 24 -19.85 -5.74 -33.00
CA VAL A 24 -19.58 -4.49 -33.69
C VAL A 24 -20.21 -4.54 -35.08
N ARG A 25 -21.00 -3.51 -35.41
CA ARG A 25 -21.64 -3.37 -36.72
C ARG A 25 -21.13 -2.11 -37.42
N SER A 26 -20.77 -2.23 -38.69
CA SER A 26 -20.55 -1.08 -39.56
C SER A 26 -21.89 -0.62 -40.15
N GLY A 27 -22.11 0.68 -40.22
CA GLY A 27 -23.25 1.27 -40.89
C GLY A 27 -22.89 2.63 -41.50
N PHE A 28 -23.90 3.32 -42.00
CA PHE A 28 -23.75 4.68 -42.52
C PHE A 28 -24.66 5.64 -41.76
N THR A 29 -24.26 6.90 -41.71
CA THR A 29 -25.11 8.05 -41.40
C THR A 29 -25.26 8.89 -42.66
N TYR A 30 -26.43 9.49 -42.81
CA TYR A 30 -26.78 10.33 -43.95
C TYR A 30 -26.93 11.77 -43.48
N SER A 31 -26.35 12.71 -44.21
CA SER A 31 -26.60 14.14 -44.03
C SER A 31 -27.94 14.55 -44.68
N PHE A 32 -28.33 15.81 -44.48
CA PHE A 32 -29.46 16.41 -45.20
C PHE A 32 -29.23 16.40 -46.73
N SER A 33 -27.99 16.57 -47.19
CA SER A 33 -27.59 16.46 -48.60
C SER A 33 -27.47 15.01 -49.10
N HIS A 34 -27.92 14.01 -48.33
CA HIS A 34 -27.81 12.58 -48.63
C HIS A 34 -26.38 12.03 -48.80
N GLU A 35 -25.36 12.74 -48.31
CA GLU A 35 -23.99 12.23 -48.27
C GLU A 35 -23.83 11.13 -47.23
N LYS A 36 -23.07 10.09 -47.57
CA LYS A 36 -22.89 8.89 -46.76
C LYS A 36 -21.59 8.94 -45.97
N THR A 37 -21.69 8.99 -44.64
CA THR A 37 -20.54 8.86 -43.74
C THR A 37 -20.51 7.48 -43.09
N LYS A 38 -19.37 6.77 -43.15
CA LYS A 38 -19.20 5.47 -42.48
C LYS A 38 -19.18 5.66 -40.96
N ARG A 39 -19.93 4.85 -40.22
CA ARG A 39 -19.89 4.79 -38.76
C ARG A 39 -19.77 3.37 -38.25
N THR A 40 -19.22 3.24 -37.04
CA THR A 40 -19.10 1.96 -36.34
C THR A 40 -19.96 1.99 -35.08
N ILE A 41 -20.89 1.04 -34.98
CA ILE A 41 -21.79 0.87 -33.83
C ILE A 41 -21.20 -0.20 -32.92
N LYS A 42 -20.88 0.19 -31.68
CA LYS A 42 -20.30 -0.70 -30.66
C LYS A 42 -21.37 -1.10 -29.65
N PRO A 43 -21.42 -2.38 -29.21
CA PRO A 43 -22.26 -2.76 -28.09
C PRO A 43 -21.72 -2.22 -26.77
N ASN A 44 -22.61 -1.99 -25.79
CA ASN A 44 -22.19 -1.68 -24.42
C ASN A 44 -21.72 -2.98 -23.73
N VAL A 45 -20.43 -3.02 -23.40
CA VAL A 45 -19.73 -4.18 -22.84
C VAL A 45 -18.97 -3.76 -21.59
N PHE A 46 -19.10 -4.55 -20.54
CA PHE A 46 -18.44 -4.32 -19.26
C PHE A 46 -17.85 -5.63 -18.72
N ASP A 47 -16.82 -5.52 -17.88
CA ASP A 47 -16.21 -6.68 -17.24
C ASP A 47 -16.89 -6.94 -15.89
N LYS A 48 -17.35 -8.18 -15.66
CA LYS A 48 -18.01 -8.58 -14.40
C LYS A 48 -17.48 -9.90 -13.91
N SER A 49 -17.30 -9.98 -12.59
CA SER A 49 -17.06 -11.24 -11.89
C SER A 49 -18.39 -11.95 -11.65
N LEU A 50 -18.54 -13.14 -12.22
CA LEU A 50 -19.73 -13.99 -12.09
C LEU A 50 -19.34 -15.27 -11.35
N TRP A 51 -20.18 -15.69 -10.40
CA TRP A 51 -20.01 -16.97 -9.71
C TRP A 51 -20.63 -18.11 -10.54
N SER A 52 -19.87 -19.19 -10.73
CA SER A 52 -20.38 -20.46 -11.26
C SER A 52 -20.57 -21.43 -10.10
N ASN A 53 -21.80 -21.92 -9.93
CA ASN A 53 -22.16 -22.87 -8.87
C ASN A 53 -21.55 -24.24 -9.15
N ILE A 54 -21.59 -24.69 -10.42
CA ILE A 54 -21.09 -26.00 -10.83
C ILE A 54 -19.56 -26.05 -10.72
N LEU A 55 -18.87 -25.01 -11.19
CA LEU A 55 -17.40 -24.96 -11.17
C LEU A 55 -16.82 -24.50 -9.81
N LYS A 56 -17.65 -23.97 -8.91
CA LYS A 56 -17.28 -23.37 -7.62
C LYS A 56 -16.18 -22.30 -7.74
N ARG A 57 -16.27 -21.45 -8.76
CA ARG A 57 -15.25 -20.42 -9.07
C ARG A 57 -15.89 -19.10 -9.53
N HIS A 58 -15.23 -17.99 -9.20
CA HIS A 58 -15.52 -16.69 -9.80
C HIS A 58 -14.80 -16.54 -11.15
N LEU A 59 -15.55 -16.11 -12.17
CA LEU A 59 -15.07 -15.86 -13.51
C LEU A 59 -15.23 -14.37 -13.85
N THR A 60 -14.14 -13.67 -14.15
CA THR A 60 -14.23 -12.31 -14.69
C THR A 60 -14.40 -12.39 -16.20
N ILE A 61 -15.58 -12.00 -16.69
CA ILE A 61 -15.97 -12.14 -18.10
C ILE A 61 -16.38 -10.77 -18.64
N SER A 62 -16.06 -10.50 -19.90
CA SER A 62 -16.61 -9.35 -20.62
C SER A 62 -18.02 -9.67 -21.11
N VAL A 63 -19.01 -8.94 -20.61
CA VAL A 63 -20.44 -9.23 -20.81
C VAL A 63 -21.11 -8.02 -21.46
N SER A 64 -21.93 -8.25 -22.48
CA SER A 64 -22.77 -7.20 -23.05
C SER A 64 -23.99 -6.91 -22.17
N SER A 65 -24.56 -5.71 -22.24
CA SER A 65 -25.76 -5.37 -21.46
C SER A 65 -26.94 -6.34 -21.68
N THR A 66 -27.07 -6.92 -22.87
CA THR A 66 -28.10 -7.93 -23.16
C THR A 66 -27.77 -9.30 -22.61
N ALA A 67 -26.51 -9.75 -22.75
CA ALA A 67 -26.10 -11.01 -22.15
C ALA A 67 -26.27 -10.96 -20.62
N TRP A 68 -25.94 -9.83 -19.99
CA TRP A 68 -26.15 -9.62 -18.56
C TRP A 68 -27.62 -9.75 -18.14
N LYS A 69 -28.52 -9.11 -18.88
CA LYS A 69 -29.97 -9.24 -18.64
C LYS A 69 -30.43 -10.70 -18.78
N LYS A 70 -29.95 -11.42 -19.79
CA LYS A 70 -30.30 -12.83 -20.03
C LYS A 70 -29.72 -13.77 -18.98
N ILE A 71 -28.52 -13.51 -18.47
CA ILE A 71 -27.92 -14.25 -17.34
C ILE A 71 -28.79 -14.11 -16.09
N LYS A 72 -29.23 -12.88 -15.77
CA LYS A 72 -30.16 -12.64 -14.65
C LYS A 72 -31.48 -13.35 -14.86
N PHE A 73 -32.06 -13.25 -16.04
CA PHE A 73 -33.32 -13.91 -16.38
C PHE A 73 -33.24 -15.45 -16.29
N ALA A 74 -32.11 -16.04 -16.70
CA ALA A 74 -31.88 -17.48 -16.58
C ALA A 74 -31.61 -17.94 -15.13
N GLY A 75 -31.47 -17.00 -14.18
CA GLY A 75 -31.18 -17.30 -12.77
C GLY A 75 -29.73 -17.67 -12.50
N GLY A 76 -28.78 -17.24 -13.33
CA GLY A 76 -27.34 -17.50 -13.11
C GLY A 76 -26.54 -17.73 -14.39
N LEU A 77 -25.22 -17.73 -14.26
CA LEU A 77 -24.30 -17.94 -15.39
C LEU A 77 -24.42 -19.35 -15.96
N ASP A 78 -24.43 -20.37 -15.09
CA ASP A 78 -24.44 -21.77 -15.51
C ASP A 78 -25.73 -22.12 -16.27
N ASN A 79 -26.88 -21.71 -15.72
CA ASN A 79 -28.18 -21.87 -16.37
C ASN A 79 -28.22 -21.18 -17.74
N TYR A 80 -27.65 -19.98 -17.83
CA TYR A 80 -27.58 -19.27 -19.10
C TYR A 80 -26.78 -20.06 -20.14
N ILE A 81 -25.61 -20.59 -19.78
CA ILE A 81 -24.75 -21.32 -20.74
C ILE A 81 -25.38 -22.65 -21.17
N LEU A 82 -26.02 -23.37 -20.24
CA LEU A 82 -26.63 -24.67 -20.51
C LEU A 82 -27.91 -24.55 -21.34
N LYS A 83 -28.80 -23.60 -21.01
CA LYS A 83 -30.13 -23.47 -21.62
C LYS A 83 -30.15 -22.64 -22.90
N THR A 84 -29.22 -21.70 -23.06
CA THR A 84 -29.24 -20.79 -24.22
C THR A 84 -28.74 -21.50 -25.47
N ASP A 85 -29.40 -21.22 -26.61
CA ASP A 85 -28.99 -21.74 -27.90
C ASP A 85 -27.55 -21.32 -28.25
N PRO A 86 -26.75 -22.23 -28.84
CA PRO A 86 -25.37 -21.94 -29.21
C PRO A 86 -25.28 -20.78 -30.22
N LYS A 87 -26.28 -20.64 -31.10
CA LYS A 87 -26.40 -19.52 -32.06
C LYS A 87 -26.51 -18.16 -31.38
N LEU A 88 -27.14 -18.11 -30.21
CA LEU A 88 -27.29 -16.88 -29.42
C LEU A 88 -26.04 -16.61 -28.57
N VAL A 89 -25.44 -17.64 -27.97
CA VAL A 89 -24.19 -17.47 -27.21
C VAL A 89 -23.07 -16.98 -28.13
N ARG A 90 -22.92 -17.61 -29.31
CA ARG A 90 -22.01 -17.23 -30.40
C ARG A 90 -20.59 -16.86 -29.93
N SER A 91 -20.02 -17.66 -29.03
CA SER A 91 -18.72 -17.38 -28.41
C SER A 91 -17.97 -18.66 -28.10
N LYS A 92 -16.72 -18.75 -28.57
CA LYS A 92 -15.77 -19.82 -28.24
C LYS A 92 -15.60 -19.97 -26.73
N PHE A 93 -15.52 -18.85 -26.01
CA PHE A 93 -15.43 -18.88 -24.55
C PHE A 93 -16.69 -19.53 -23.93
N GLY A 94 -17.88 -19.16 -24.42
CA GLY A 94 -19.13 -19.76 -23.97
C GLY A 94 -19.22 -21.27 -24.24
N GLU A 95 -18.78 -21.71 -25.41
CA GLU A 95 -18.71 -23.14 -25.77
C GLU A 95 -17.73 -23.89 -24.87
N THR A 96 -16.54 -23.34 -24.62
CA THR A 96 -15.56 -23.96 -23.70
C THR A 96 -16.09 -24.05 -22.27
N LEU A 97 -16.83 -23.05 -21.80
CA LEU A 97 -17.49 -23.15 -20.49
C LEU A 97 -18.59 -24.22 -20.49
N LYS A 98 -19.37 -24.32 -21.56
CA LYS A 98 -20.42 -25.34 -21.65
C LYS A 98 -19.85 -26.76 -21.54
N THR A 99 -18.76 -27.04 -22.25
CA THR A 99 -18.10 -28.36 -22.17
C THR A 99 -17.54 -28.62 -20.78
N TYR A 100 -16.99 -27.62 -20.09
CA TYR A 100 -16.50 -27.77 -18.72
C TYR A 100 -17.63 -27.99 -17.71
N LEU A 101 -18.76 -27.31 -17.88
CA LEU A 101 -19.95 -27.53 -17.06
C LEU A 101 -20.49 -28.95 -17.25
N GLN A 102 -20.58 -29.43 -18.50
CA GLN A 102 -21.02 -30.79 -18.80
C GLN A 102 -20.08 -31.84 -18.18
N LYS A 103 -18.76 -31.71 -18.39
CA LYS A 103 -17.77 -32.60 -17.76
C LYS A 103 -17.85 -32.63 -16.24
N LYS A 104 -18.11 -31.48 -15.62
CA LYS A 104 -18.23 -31.39 -14.15
C LYS A 104 -19.54 -31.97 -13.63
N LEU A 105 -20.59 -31.98 -14.46
CA LEU A 105 -21.87 -32.63 -14.17
C LEU A 105 -21.78 -34.14 -14.35
N GLU A 106 -21.07 -34.61 -15.38
CA GLU A 106 -20.76 -36.03 -15.62
C GLU A 106 -19.89 -36.58 -14.49
N ASP A 107 -18.77 -35.91 -14.21
CA ASP A 107 -17.80 -36.29 -13.20
C ASP A 107 -17.68 -35.19 -12.13
N PRO A 108 -18.35 -35.33 -10.97
CA PRO A 108 -18.25 -34.38 -9.88
C PRO A 108 -16.82 -34.19 -9.36
N ASN A 109 -15.97 -35.24 -9.46
CA ASN A 109 -14.58 -35.21 -9.03
C ASN A 109 -13.62 -34.61 -10.07
N TRP A 110 -14.09 -34.26 -11.27
CA TRP A 110 -13.22 -33.72 -12.31
C TRP A 110 -12.58 -32.38 -11.89
N GLN A 111 -11.25 -32.31 -11.93
CA GLN A 111 -10.53 -31.09 -11.57
C GLN A 111 -10.57 -30.09 -12.73
N VAL A 112 -11.16 -28.92 -12.46
CA VAL A 112 -11.35 -27.90 -13.50
C VAL A 112 -9.99 -27.25 -13.83
N PRO A 113 -9.51 -27.29 -15.09
CA PRO A 113 -8.26 -26.66 -15.49
C PRO A 113 -8.37 -25.13 -15.45
N TYR A 114 -7.26 -24.45 -15.74
CA TYR A 114 -7.29 -22.99 -15.91
C TYR A 114 -8.18 -22.62 -17.11
N ILE A 115 -9.12 -21.69 -16.88
CA ILE A 115 -10.04 -21.21 -17.89
C ILE A 115 -9.42 -19.98 -18.56
N LYS A 116 -9.07 -20.11 -19.85
CA LYS A 116 -8.48 -19.02 -20.62
C LYS A 116 -9.38 -17.79 -20.62
N GLY A 117 -8.82 -16.63 -20.25
CA GLY A 117 -9.53 -15.35 -20.22
C GLY A 117 -10.29 -15.07 -18.92
N SER A 118 -10.33 -16.01 -17.97
CA SER A 118 -11.01 -15.82 -16.67
C SER A 118 -10.24 -14.94 -15.68
N ARG A 119 -8.92 -14.83 -15.81
CA ARG A 119 -8.05 -13.97 -14.98
C ARG A 119 -6.88 -13.47 -15.83
N GLN A 120 -6.56 -12.18 -15.73
CA GLN A 120 -5.34 -11.62 -16.31
C GLN A 120 -4.20 -11.73 -15.29
N ALA A 121 -3.03 -12.18 -15.72
CA ALA A 121 -1.83 -12.17 -14.89
C ALA A 121 -1.44 -10.72 -14.60
N ARG A 122 -1.25 -10.37 -13.32
CA ARG A 122 -0.67 -9.07 -12.95
C ARG A 122 0.79 -9.10 -13.35
N LYS A 123 1.18 -8.20 -14.25
CA LYS A 123 2.60 -7.98 -14.60
C LYS A 123 3.08 -6.74 -13.87
N THR A 124 4.22 -6.84 -13.19
CA THR A 124 4.94 -5.68 -12.69
C THR A 124 5.44 -4.87 -13.89
N LYS A 125 5.26 -3.55 -13.86
CA LYS A 125 5.73 -2.65 -14.92
C LYS A 125 7.21 -2.25 -14.78
N LEU A 126 7.87 -2.73 -13.73
CA LEU A 126 9.26 -2.39 -13.44
C LEU A 126 10.18 -2.93 -14.54
N ASP A 127 11.05 -2.04 -15.03
CA ASP A 127 12.08 -2.38 -16.01
C ASP A 127 13.01 -3.44 -15.41
N LYS A 128 13.33 -4.46 -16.20
CA LYS A 128 14.20 -5.57 -15.78
C LYS A 128 15.53 -5.07 -15.23
N ASP A 129 16.05 -3.98 -15.81
CA ASP A 129 17.34 -3.39 -15.44
C ASP A 129 17.30 -2.78 -14.02
N LYS A 130 16.18 -2.17 -13.64
CA LYS A 130 15.99 -1.62 -12.28
C LYS A 130 15.90 -2.72 -11.23
N PHE A 131 15.33 -3.88 -11.57
CA PHE A 131 15.36 -5.04 -10.68
C PHE A 131 16.77 -5.58 -10.48
N GLN A 132 17.65 -5.50 -11.49
CA GLN A 132 19.02 -5.97 -11.37
C GLN A 132 19.90 -5.00 -10.58
N SER A 133 19.73 -3.69 -10.77
CA SER A 133 20.54 -2.68 -10.08
C SER A 133 20.10 -2.40 -8.64
N ALA A 134 18.85 -2.70 -8.27
CA ALA A 134 18.34 -2.48 -6.91
C ALA A 134 18.81 -3.53 -5.88
N ASN A 135 19.43 -4.62 -6.32
CA ASN A 135 19.95 -5.63 -5.41
C ASN A 135 21.31 -5.18 -4.85
N MET A 136 21.37 -4.97 -3.53
CA MET A 136 22.64 -4.82 -2.83
C MET A 136 23.53 -6.03 -3.09
N TRP A 137 24.80 -5.79 -3.42
CA TRP A 137 25.75 -6.86 -3.59
C TRP A 137 26.16 -7.39 -2.22
N TYR A 138 25.84 -8.67 -1.96
CA TYR A 138 26.36 -9.40 -0.81
C TYR A 138 27.50 -10.32 -1.26
N PRO A 139 28.60 -10.40 -0.47
CA PRO A 139 29.64 -11.39 -0.70
C PRO A 139 29.04 -12.80 -0.64
N ILE A 140 29.72 -13.74 -1.29
CA ILE A 140 29.22 -15.12 -1.46
C ILE A 140 28.90 -15.79 -0.11
N GLU A 141 29.70 -15.49 0.91
CA GLU A 141 29.58 -16.04 2.27
C GLU A 141 28.28 -15.61 2.95
N THR A 142 27.86 -14.36 2.77
CA THR A 142 26.69 -13.81 3.45
C THR A 142 25.43 -13.92 2.61
N ARG A 143 25.52 -14.16 1.29
CA ARG A 143 24.36 -14.16 0.38
C ARG A 143 23.21 -15.10 0.80
N TYR A 144 23.54 -16.21 1.45
CA TYR A 144 22.56 -17.22 1.89
C TYR A 144 22.31 -17.19 3.40
N VAL A 145 22.84 -16.20 4.12
CA VAL A 145 22.61 -16.00 5.55
C VAL A 145 21.35 -15.16 5.75
N ASP A 146 20.61 -15.44 6.81
CA ASP A 146 19.42 -14.67 7.19
C ASP A 146 19.83 -13.28 7.71
N HIS A 147 19.62 -12.26 6.89
CA HIS A 147 19.87 -10.85 7.24
C HIS A 147 18.61 -10.10 7.69
N SER A 148 17.56 -10.83 8.08
CA SER A 148 16.25 -10.25 8.41
C SER A 148 16.30 -9.23 9.56
N GLU A 149 17.23 -9.39 10.50
CA GLU A 149 17.46 -8.45 11.60
C GLU A 149 18.15 -7.15 11.15
N GLU A 150 19.02 -7.21 10.15
CA GLU A 150 19.78 -6.05 9.66
C GLU A 150 18.89 -5.10 8.85
N PHE A 151 17.88 -5.64 8.16
CA PHE A 151 16.90 -4.88 7.37
C PHE A 151 15.63 -4.51 8.14
N PHE A 152 15.62 -4.70 9.47
CA PHE A 152 14.46 -4.38 10.29
C PHE A 152 14.35 -2.88 10.56
N ASP A 153 13.49 -2.21 9.80
CA ASP A 153 13.11 -0.81 10.05
C ASP A 153 12.00 -0.72 11.11
N ARG A 154 12.34 -0.21 12.30
CA ARG A 154 11.37 0.02 13.40
C ARG A 154 10.24 0.99 13.06
N TYR A 155 10.43 1.82 12.03
CA TYR A 155 9.48 2.84 11.61
C TYR A 155 8.52 2.36 10.51
N GLN A 156 8.57 1.08 10.10
CA GLN A 156 7.57 0.54 9.19
C GLN A 156 6.19 0.51 9.88
N PRO A 157 5.08 0.79 9.15
CA PRO A 157 3.75 0.87 9.74
C PRO A 157 3.16 -0.48 10.20
N ASN A 158 3.76 -1.61 9.80
CA ASN A 158 3.38 -2.95 10.27
C ASN A 158 4.61 -3.88 10.26
N PRO A 159 5.58 -3.66 11.17
CA PRO A 159 6.77 -4.49 11.23
C PRO A 159 6.40 -5.89 11.76
N PRO A 160 7.08 -6.96 11.31
CA PRO A 160 6.85 -8.29 11.88
C PRO A 160 7.10 -8.27 13.40
N PRO A 161 6.32 -9.03 14.20
CA PRO A 161 6.51 -9.07 15.65
C PRO A 161 7.91 -9.61 15.97
N ARG A 162 8.63 -8.87 16.82
CA ARG A 162 9.99 -9.23 17.25
C ARG A 162 9.93 -10.37 18.27
N PRO A 163 10.86 -11.33 18.27
CA PRO A 163 10.97 -12.30 19.36
C PRO A 163 11.27 -11.64 20.73
N GLU A 164 11.91 -10.46 20.74
CA GLU A 164 12.19 -9.69 21.96
C GLU A 164 10.99 -8.91 22.54
N ILE A 165 9.82 -8.87 21.87
CA ILE A 165 8.60 -8.19 22.39
C ILE A 165 7.80 -9.08 23.36
N ALA A 166 8.28 -10.29 23.67
CA ALA A 166 7.73 -11.03 24.81
C ALA A 166 7.93 -10.28 26.15
N ASP A 167 8.92 -9.38 26.23
CA ASP A 167 9.27 -8.64 27.44
C ASP A 167 9.13 -7.12 27.19
N ASP A 168 7.89 -6.63 27.01
CA ASP A 168 7.56 -5.19 26.95
C ASP A 168 7.66 -4.56 28.36
N ASP A 169 8.87 -4.42 28.89
CA ASP A 169 9.18 -3.38 29.87
C ASP A 169 9.35 -2.07 29.10
N ARG A 170 8.29 -1.27 29.08
CA ARG A 170 8.24 0.09 28.52
C ARG A 170 9.48 0.88 28.97
N GLU A 171 10.40 1.17 28.05
CA GLU A 171 11.45 2.17 28.27
C GLU A 171 10.74 3.53 28.38
N GLU A 172 10.49 3.99 29.62
CA GLU A 172 10.16 5.39 29.88
C GLU A 172 11.37 6.23 29.44
N VAL A 173 11.16 7.09 28.44
CA VAL A 173 12.15 8.10 28.05
C VAL A 173 12.37 8.99 29.29
N PRO A 174 13.58 9.06 29.87
CA PRO A 174 13.81 9.94 31.01
C PRO A 174 13.67 11.40 30.57
N ASP A 175 12.72 12.10 31.19
CA ASP A 175 12.49 13.53 30.96
C ASP A 175 13.74 14.36 31.27
N ALA A 176 13.88 15.45 30.52
CA ALA A 176 14.95 16.45 30.53
C ALA A 176 15.59 16.74 31.90
N GLY A 177 16.73 16.12 32.15
CA GLY A 177 17.55 16.41 33.33
C GLY A 177 18.79 15.53 33.38
N ALA A 178 19.77 15.77 32.50
CA ALA A 178 21.04 15.04 32.50
C ALA A 178 21.84 15.35 33.78
N GLN A 179 21.54 14.63 34.87
CA GLN A 179 22.48 14.36 35.95
C GLN A 179 23.33 13.14 35.53
N THR A 180 24.64 13.31 35.68
CA THR A 180 25.73 12.33 35.67
C THR A 180 25.42 10.94 35.11
N PHE A 181 26.02 10.62 33.95
CA PHE A 181 26.26 9.24 33.54
C PHE A 181 27.29 8.61 34.47
N ASP A 182 26.88 8.27 35.69
CA ASP A 182 27.59 7.29 36.50
C ASP A 182 27.30 5.92 35.90
N ILE A 183 28.35 5.24 35.45
CA ILE A 183 28.30 3.86 34.97
C ILE A 183 28.10 2.96 36.20
N GLY A 184 26.93 3.05 36.82
CA GLY A 184 26.40 2.00 37.69
C GLY A 184 25.92 0.82 36.84
N PRO A 185 25.75 -0.38 37.41
CA PRO A 185 25.37 -1.59 36.68
C PRO A 185 23.87 -1.57 36.36
N VAL A 186 23.40 -0.53 35.68
CA VAL A 186 22.14 -0.56 34.97
C VAL A 186 22.38 -1.40 33.75
N ARG A 187 21.55 -2.43 33.59
CA ARG A 187 21.54 -3.47 32.56
C ARG A 187 21.22 -2.87 31.17
N GLN A 188 21.89 -1.78 30.78
CA GLN A 188 21.91 -1.32 29.41
C GLN A 188 22.48 -2.46 28.58
N LYS A 189 21.76 -2.80 27.51
CA LYS A 189 21.97 -3.92 26.60
C LYS A 189 23.43 -4.01 26.12
N LYS A 190 24.32 -4.61 26.93
CA LYS A 190 25.76 -4.85 26.62
C LYS A 190 25.93 -5.47 25.23
N LYS A 191 25.08 -6.42 24.87
CA LYS A 191 25.11 -7.11 23.57
C LYS A 191 24.95 -6.20 22.34
N LYS A 192 24.14 -5.13 22.40
CA LYS A 192 23.91 -4.24 21.23
C LYS A 192 25.07 -3.28 21.03
N GLY A 193 25.52 -2.63 22.11
CA GLY A 193 26.67 -1.72 22.08
C GLY A 193 28.00 -2.41 21.72
N GLU A 194 28.21 -3.63 22.21
CA GLU A 194 29.38 -4.46 21.84
C GLU A 194 29.39 -4.76 20.33
N SER A 195 28.24 -5.12 19.74
CA SER A 195 28.14 -5.42 18.31
C SER A 195 28.31 -4.20 17.41
N GLU A 196 27.89 -3.01 17.84
CA GLU A 196 28.02 -1.76 17.06
C GLU A 196 29.46 -1.26 17.08
N LEU A 197 30.15 -1.33 18.23
CA LEU A 197 31.58 -1.01 18.34
C LEU A 197 32.44 -1.99 17.53
N GLU A 198 32.15 -3.29 17.57
CA GLU A 198 32.85 -4.29 16.76
C GLU A 198 32.66 -4.07 15.25
N LYS A 199 31.45 -3.66 14.82
CA LYS A 199 31.16 -3.28 13.43
C LYS A 199 31.97 -2.04 13.02
N LEU A 200 31.98 -1.00 13.86
CA LEU A 200 32.74 0.23 13.63
C LEU A 200 34.24 -0.06 13.52
N ILE A 201 34.81 -0.82 14.45
CA ILE A 201 36.23 -1.20 14.43
C ILE A 201 36.57 -1.97 13.15
N LYS A 202 35.72 -2.91 12.72
CA LYS A 202 35.94 -3.64 11.45
C LYS A 202 35.91 -2.70 10.24
N THR A 203 34.93 -1.79 10.16
CA THR A 203 34.84 -0.83 9.05
C THR A 203 35.99 0.18 9.04
N GLU A 204 36.35 0.71 10.21
CA GLU A 204 37.42 1.70 10.36
C GLU A 204 38.79 1.12 10.01
N MET A 205 39.05 -0.14 10.36
CA MET A 205 40.33 -0.80 10.11
C MET A 205 40.56 -1.19 8.64
N SER A 206 39.50 -1.36 7.83
CA SER A 206 39.65 -1.86 6.46
C SER A 206 39.40 -0.83 5.36
N GLU A 207 38.50 0.12 5.57
CA GLU A 207 38.06 1.07 4.54
C GLU A 207 38.73 2.44 4.71
N ASN A 208 38.75 2.98 5.93
CA ASN A 208 39.34 4.31 6.17
C ASN A 208 40.85 4.36 5.94
N LEU A 209 41.58 3.27 6.22
CA LEU A 209 43.03 3.19 5.95
C LEU A 209 43.33 3.22 4.44
N LYS A 210 42.52 2.54 3.63
CA LYS A 210 42.67 2.52 2.16
C LYS A 210 42.32 3.88 1.55
N GLU A 211 41.23 4.50 2.01
CA GLU A 211 40.86 5.85 1.57
C GLU A 211 41.93 6.90 1.91
N GLN A 212 42.60 6.77 3.07
CA GLN A 212 43.70 7.68 3.44
C GLN A 212 44.95 7.49 2.57
N GLU A 213 45.26 6.26 2.15
CA GLU A 213 46.37 5.99 1.24
C GLU A 213 46.12 6.59 -0.15
N GLU A 214 44.89 6.49 -0.69
CA GLU A 214 44.50 7.05 -1.99
C GLU A 214 44.57 8.60 -2.00
N ASP A 215 44.09 9.25 -0.95
CA ASP A 215 44.10 10.71 -0.73
C ASP A 215 45.53 11.31 -0.66
N THR A 216 46.55 10.50 -0.37
CA THR A 216 47.94 11.00 -0.18
C THR A 216 48.69 11.23 -1.49
N THR A 217 48.19 10.71 -2.60
CA THR A 217 48.78 10.88 -3.93
C THR A 217 48.74 12.37 -4.35
N VAL A 218 49.90 12.91 -4.75
CA VAL A 218 50.17 14.37 -4.79
C VAL A 218 49.26 15.14 -5.77
N HIS A 219 48.67 14.48 -6.76
CA HIS A 219 47.86 15.10 -7.81
C HIS A 219 46.41 15.44 -7.37
N GLU A 220 45.93 14.90 -6.23
CA GLU A 220 44.54 15.06 -5.78
C GLU A 220 44.35 16.11 -4.66
N LYS A 221 45.43 16.51 -3.98
CA LYS A 221 45.39 17.37 -2.78
C LYS A 221 44.67 18.72 -2.96
N SER A 222 44.74 19.30 -4.15
CA SER A 222 44.07 20.58 -4.46
C SER A 222 42.55 20.41 -4.69
N LYS A 223 42.14 19.31 -5.32
CA LYS A 223 40.73 18.95 -5.54
C LYS A 223 40.08 18.51 -4.23
N THR A 224 40.76 17.68 -3.43
CA THR A 224 40.27 17.23 -2.13
C THR A 224 40.14 18.38 -1.13
N ALA A 225 41.06 19.36 -1.14
CA ALA A 225 40.93 20.59 -0.34
C ALA A 225 39.69 21.42 -0.69
N LYS A 226 39.35 21.52 -1.99
CA LYS A 226 38.13 22.22 -2.44
C LYS A 226 36.87 21.48 -1.99
N ILE A 227 36.85 20.15 -2.09
CA ILE A 227 35.75 19.30 -1.60
C ILE A 227 35.59 19.44 -0.08
N ARG A 228 36.69 19.39 0.70
CA ARG A 228 36.69 19.58 2.15
C ARG A 228 36.12 20.96 2.55
N ARG A 229 36.41 22.01 1.78
CA ARG A 229 35.83 23.36 1.97
C ARG A 229 34.32 23.40 1.73
N VAL A 230 33.82 22.68 0.73
CA VAL A 230 32.38 22.60 0.45
C VAL A 230 31.67 21.78 1.53
N LYS A 231 32.23 20.63 1.92
CA LYS A 231 31.71 19.81 3.05
C LYS A 231 31.67 20.61 4.36
N SER A 232 32.73 21.36 4.69
CA SER A 232 32.76 22.15 5.93
C SER A 232 31.78 23.33 5.93
N LYS A 233 31.43 23.89 4.78
CA LYS A 233 30.34 24.87 4.66
C LYS A 233 28.98 24.22 4.92
N GLY A 234 28.70 23.08 4.28
CA GLY A 234 27.46 22.33 4.51
C GLY A 234 27.27 21.93 5.98
N ASN A 235 28.32 21.43 6.63
CA ASN A 235 28.26 21.06 8.06
C ASN A 235 27.95 22.27 8.97
N LYS A 236 28.45 23.46 8.62
CA LYS A 236 28.13 24.70 9.36
C LYS A 236 26.67 25.11 9.18
N GLU A 237 26.12 24.95 7.98
CA GLU A 237 24.71 25.24 7.70
C GLU A 237 23.79 24.29 8.48
N VAL A 238 24.10 22.98 8.50
CA VAL A 238 23.37 21.99 9.30
C VAL A 238 23.44 22.30 10.80
N ALA A 239 24.61 22.70 11.32
CA ALA A 239 24.75 23.09 12.73
C ALA A 239 23.88 24.32 13.07
N VAL A 240 23.77 25.29 12.16
CA VAL A 240 22.90 26.45 12.33
C VAL A 240 21.43 26.05 12.32
N GLU A 241 21.01 25.14 11.45
CA GLU A 241 19.63 24.65 11.40
C GLU A 241 19.24 23.84 12.64
N LEU A 242 20.11 22.96 13.12
CA LEU A 242 19.91 22.24 14.38
C LEU A 242 19.73 23.22 15.55
N SER A 243 20.57 24.25 15.63
CA SER A 243 20.44 25.29 16.68
C SER A 243 19.11 26.07 16.58
N LYS A 244 18.57 26.27 15.38
CA LYS A 244 17.26 26.92 15.18
C LYS A 244 16.12 25.99 15.58
N ASN A 245 16.23 24.70 15.30
CA ASN A 245 15.23 23.70 15.69
C ASN A 245 15.19 23.54 17.21
N GLU A 246 16.34 23.46 17.88
CA GLU A 246 16.43 23.44 19.34
C GLU A 246 15.77 24.68 19.98
N ARG A 247 15.96 25.87 19.39
CA ARG A 247 15.29 27.11 19.86
C ARG A 247 13.77 27.03 19.70
N LYS A 248 13.29 26.52 18.56
CA LYS A 248 11.85 26.33 18.31
C LYS A 248 11.24 25.30 19.26
N GLU A 249 11.96 24.23 19.56
CA GLU A 249 11.52 23.22 20.53
C GLU A 249 11.42 23.83 21.93
N LYS A 250 12.39 24.64 22.36
CA LYS A 250 12.33 25.37 23.63
C LYS A 250 11.13 26.33 23.69
N GLU A 251 10.91 27.13 22.65
CA GLU A 251 9.72 28.01 22.57
C GLU A 251 8.41 27.23 22.62
N TYR A 252 8.36 26.05 21.99
CA TYR A 252 7.19 25.19 21.99
C TYR A 252 6.91 24.63 23.40
N GLN A 253 7.94 24.17 24.10
CA GLN A 253 7.83 23.70 25.49
C GLN A 253 7.36 24.83 26.42
N GLU A 254 7.94 26.04 26.31
CA GLU A 254 7.52 27.20 27.11
C GLU A 254 6.04 27.57 26.87
N LYS A 255 5.59 27.57 25.60
CA LYS A 255 4.18 27.82 25.26
C LYS A 255 3.26 26.75 25.84
N ARG A 256 3.69 25.48 25.81
CA ARG A 256 2.96 24.34 26.38
C ARG A 256 2.84 24.48 27.90
N GLU A 257 3.91 24.86 28.59
CA GLU A 257 3.91 25.12 30.04
C GLU A 257 3.03 26.31 30.42
N LEU A 258 3.11 27.43 29.68
CA LEU A 258 2.26 28.60 29.91
C LEU A 258 0.77 28.26 29.74
N LYS A 259 0.44 27.47 28.71
CA LYS A 259 -0.92 26.98 28.50
C LYS A 259 -1.40 26.12 29.66
N ALA A 260 -0.56 25.18 30.12
CA ALA A 260 -0.87 24.35 31.29
C ALA A 260 -1.05 25.17 32.58
N LYS A 261 -0.26 26.24 32.79
CA LYS A 261 -0.43 27.17 33.92
C LYS A 261 -1.77 27.91 33.86
N ARG A 262 -2.15 28.42 32.68
CA ARG A 262 -3.45 29.09 32.46
C ARG A 262 -4.63 28.16 32.67
N GLU A 263 -4.52 26.90 32.27
CA GLU A 263 -5.56 25.89 32.52
C GLU A 263 -5.70 25.62 34.03
N LYS A 264 -4.60 25.44 34.76
CA LYS A 264 -4.63 25.28 36.22
C LYS A 264 -5.21 26.50 36.96
N GLU A 265 -4.96 27.72 36.48
CA GLU A 265 -5.55 28.94 37.05
C GLU A 265 -7.07 28.99 36.81
N ARG A 266 -7.52 28.65 35.60
CA ARG A 266 -8.95 28.55 35.28
C ARG A 266 -9.67 27.50 36.14
N GLU A 267 -9.05 26.35 36.36
CA GLU A 267 -9.58 25.31 37.26
C GLU A 267 -9.73 25.85 38.70
N LYS A 268 -8.72 26.55 39.22
CA LYS A 268 -8.79 27.19 40.55
C LYS A 268 -9.88 28.26 40.65
N GLU A 269 -10.10 29.05 39.59
CA GLU A 269 -11.18 30.03 39.56
C GLU A 269 -12.57 29.37 39.52
N LEU A 270 -12.73 28.30 38.76
CA LEU A 270 -13.95 27.50 38.73
C LEU A 270 -14.22 26.89 40.11
N GLU A 271 -13.21 26.30 40.75
CA GLU A 271 -13.33 25.75 42.09
C GLU A 271 -13.70 26.83 43.13
N LYS A 272 -13.13 28.03 43.04
CA LYS A 272 -13.54 29.18 43.88
C LYS A 272 -14.99 29.58 43.65
N LYS A 273 -15.44 29.67 42.39
CA LYS A 273 -16.83 29.99 42.05
C LYS A 273 -17.79 28.92 42.55
N GLU A 274 -17.44 27.64 42.43
CA GLU A 274 -18.21 26.52 42.97
C GLU A 274 -18.32 26.59 44.49
N ARG A 275 -17.21 26.86 45.20
CA ARG A 275 -17.21 27.06 46.66
C ARG A 275 -18.08 28.26 47.08
N GLU A 276 -18.03 29.37 46.35
CA GLU A 276 -18.88 30.54 46.61
C GLU A 276 -20.36 30.26 46.34
N GLN A 277 -20.70 29.56 45.26
CA GLN A 277 -22.06 29.12 44.96
C GLN A 277 -22.58 28.16 46.04
N ALA A 278 -21.77 27.19 46.45
CA ALA A 278 -22.11 26.28 47.55
C ALA A 278 -22.31 27.02 48.88
N LYS A 279 -21.51 28.06 49.16
CA LYS A 279 -21.70 28.91 50.34
C LYS A 279 -23.00 29.71 50.28
N LYS A 280 -23.29 30.34 49.13
CA LYS A 280 -24.57 31.05 48.89
C LYS A 280 -25.78 30.12 49.02
N ALA A 281 -25.69 28.88 48.53
CA ALA A 281 -26.73 27.87 48.69
C ALA A 281 -26.96 27.51 50.17
N ARG A 282 -25.89 27.23 50.93
CA ARG A 282 -25.97 26.99 52.39
C ARG A 282 -26.55 28.19 53.16
N ASP A 283 -26.17 29.41 52.80
CA ASP A 283 -26.70 30.63 53.43
C ASP A 283 -28.19 30.86 53.12
N GLN A 284 -28.68 30.38 51.97
CA GLN A 284 -30.11 30.38 51.63
C GLN A 284 -30.89 29.30 52.39
N GLU A 285 -30.34 28.09 52.52
CA GLU A 285 -30.92 27.01 53.34
C GLU A 285 -31.07 27.45 54.81
N ASN A 286 -30.01 28.01 55.41
CA ASN A 286 -30.04 28.52 56.79
C ASN A 286 -31.01 29.70 57.02
N LYS A 287 -31.41 30.42 55.97
CA LYS A 287 -32.44 31.48 56.03
C LYS A 287 -33.85 30.91 55.91
N GLY A 288 -34.03 29.77 55.24
CA GLY A 288 -35.30 29.05 55.15
C GLY A 288 -35.71 28.42 56.49
N ASP A 289 -34.74 27.95 57.28
CA ASP A 289 -35.00 27.30 58.59
C ASP A 289 -35.32 28.28 59.74
N LYS A 290 -35.36 29.60 59.47
CA LYS A 290 -35.70 30.65 60.47
C LYS A 290 -37.08 31.30 60.24
N GLN A 291 -37.90 30.76 59.34
CA GLN A 291 -39.32 31.10 59.17
C GLN A 291 -40.19 29.95 59.65
#